data_AF-A0A212CXF9-F1
#
_entry.id   AF-A0A212CXF9-F1
#
_cell.length_a   1.000
_cell.length_b   1.000
_cell.length_c   1.000
_cell.angle_alpha   90.00
_cell.angle_beta   90.00
_cell.angle_gamma   90.00
#
_symmetry.space_group_name_H-M   'P 1'
#
loop_
_entity.id
_entity.type
_entity.pdbx_description
1 polymer ?
#
loop_
_entity_poly.entity_id
_entity_poly.type
_entity_poly.pdbx_seq_one_letter_code
_entity_poly.pdbx_strand_id
1 'polypeptide(L)'
;MAEDKSKRGSTGLYAKEGQTNNGFVQNEDILETDLDPSSPAAGPQHNTVDILGPGEPDVKDVRPYAGMPKEVLFQFSGQARYRIPREVLFWLTVASVLVLIAATIAIIAISPKCLDWWQAGPMYQIYPRSFKDSNKDGNGDLKGIQDKLDYITTLNIKTVWITSFYKSSLKDFRHGVEDFREIDPIFGTMKDFENLVAAIHDRGLKLIIDFIPNHTSDKHAWFQWSRNRTGKYTDYYIWHDCNYENGITIPPNNWLSVYGNSSWHFDEVRKQCYFHQFTKEQPDLNFRNPDVQEEIK
;
A
#
# COMPACT_ATOMS: atom_id res chain seq x y z
N MET A 1 -15.99 -40.92 28.93
CA MET A 1 -14.76 -40.69 29.71
C MET A 1 -13.60 -40.95 28.77
N ALA A 2 -12.73 -40.02 28.40
CA ALA A 2 -12.46 -38.68 28.92
C ALA A 2 -12.20 -37.72 27.73
N GLU A 3 -12.47 -36.45 27.99
CA GLU A 3 -12.21 -35.29 27.12
C GLU A 3 -10.70 -35.09 26.92
N ASP A 4 -10.29 -34.62 25.73
CA ASP A 4 -9.08 -33.79 25.63
C ASP A 4 -9.38 -32.50 24.85
N LYS A 5 -8.91 -31.41 25.42
CA LYS A 5 -9.33 -30.04 25.21
C LYS A 5 -8.42 -29.34 24.20
N SER A 6 -9.07 -28.60 23.30
CA SER A 6 -8.73 -27.24 22.85
C SER A 6 -7.31 -26.73 23.16
N LYS A 7 -6.48 -26.59 22.12
CA LYS A 7 -5.40 -25.60 22.06
C LYS A 7 -5.54 -24.75 20.79
N ARG A 8 -6.33 -23.68 20.92
CA ARG A 8 -6.38 -22.58 19.96
C ARG A 8 -5.19 -21.66 20.28
N GLY A 9 -4.20 -21.61 19.38
CA GLY A 9 -3.06 -20.71 19.49
C GLY A 9 -3.51 -19.25 19.44
N SER A 10 -3.28 -18.53 20.53
CA SER A 10 -3.44 -17.08 20.61
C SER A 10 -2.17 -16.44 20.03
N THR A 11 -2.26 -15.89 18.82
CA THR A 11 -1.23 -15.01 18.26
C THR A 11 -1.41 -13.62 18.87
N GLY A 12 -0.64 -13.34 19.91
CA GLY A 12 -0.51 -11.98 20.48
C GLY A 12 0.22 -11.07 19.48
N LEU A 13 -0.45 -10.01 19.05
CA LEU A 13 0.17 -8.90 18.33
C LEU A 13 0.91 -8.02 19.34
N TYR A 14 2.24 -8.07 19.32
CA TYR A 14 3.08 -7.08 20.03
C TYR A 14 3.09 -5.79 19.23
N ALA A 15 2.57 -4.71 19.81
CA ALA A 15 2.74 -3.36 19.27
C ALA A 15 4.20 -2.93 19.43
N LYS A 16 4.86 -2.52 18.34
CA LYS A 16 6.15 -1.84 18.39
C LYS A 16 5.96 -0.49 19.08
N GLU A 17 6.73 -0.27 20.15
CA GLU A 17 6.87 1.04 20.80
C GLU A 17 7.31 2.09 19.77
N GLY A 18 6.54 3.17 19.67
CA GLY A 18 6.85 4.31 18.82
C GLY A 18 7.99 5.12 19.44
N GLN A 19 8.96 5.51 18.61
CA GLN A 19 10.02 6.45 18.98
C GLN A 19 9.42 7.83 19.30
N THR A 20 9.73 8.36 20.48
CA THR A 20 9.39 9.72 20.89
C THR A 20 10.31 10.73 20.21
N ASN A 21 9.73 11.72 19.54
CA ASN A 21 10.43 12.89 19.01
C ASN A 21 10.53 13.95 20.12
N ASN A 22 11.74 14.22 20.61
CA ASN A 22 12.00 15.21 21.67
C ASN A 22 12.10 16.64 21.11
N GLY A 23 11.14 17.05 20.28
CA GLY A 23 11.07 18.41 19.76
C GLY A 23 10.20 19.29 20.63
N PHE A 24 10.69 19.75 21.79
CA PHE A 24 10.39 21.04 22.44
C PHE A 24 11.08 21.05 23.82
N VAL A 25 12.30 21.60 23.86
CA VAL A 25 13.01 21.92 25.11
C VAL A 25 12.45 23.26 25.61
N GLN A 26 11.81 23.28 26.78
CA GLN A 26 11.50 24.51 27.50
C GLN A 26 12.81 25.05 28.11
N ASN A 27 13.26 26.21 27.62
CA ASN A 27 14.24 27.02 28.34
C ASN A 27 13.46 27.86 29.37
N GLU A 28 13.44 27.43 30.63
CA GLU A 28 13.21 28.31 31.77
C GLU A 28 14.51 28.36 32.58
N ASP A 29 15.18 29.51 32.54
CA ASP A 29 16.19 29.93 33.53
C ASP A 29 16.42 31.43 33.32
N ILE A 30 15.64 32.26 34.01
CA ILE A 30 16.06 33.63 34.34
C ILE A 30 16.02 33.74 35.86
N LEU A 31 17.23 33.75 36.42
CA LEU A 31 17.54 34.00 37.81
C LEU A 31 17.45 35.52 38.05
N GLU A 32 16.50 36.00 38.85
CA GLU A 32 16.61 37.34 39.44
C GLU A 32 16.96 37.22 40.92
N THR A 33 17.94 38.04 41.30
CA THR A 33 18.74 37.94 42.52
C THR A 33 18.12 38.82 43.59
N ASP A 34 17.81 38.24 44.75
CA ASP A 34 17.45 38.99 45.95
C ASP A 34 18.64 39.79 46.47
N LEU A 35 18.47 41.10 46.66
CA LEU A 35 19.33 41.92 47.50
C LEU A 35 18.47 42.74 48.47
N ASP A 36 18.47 42.29 49.72
CA ASP A 36 18.12 43.05 50.90
C ASP A 36 19.34 43.90 51.33
N PRO A 37 19.15 45.11 51.90
CA PRO A 37 19.74 45.26 53.23
C PRO A 37 18.91 46.11 54.20
N SER A 38 19.04 45.70 55.45
CA SER A 38 18.50 46.28 56.68
C SER A 38 19.40 47.38 57.28
N SER A 39 18.79 48.53 57.65
CA SER A 39 19.00 49.42 58.85
C SER A 39 20.40 49.93 59.31
N PRO A 40 20.55 50.94 60.23
CA PRO A 40 19.70 52.09 60.65
C PRO A 40 20.42 53.47 60.85
N ALA A 41 19.60 54.53 61.05
CA ALA A 41 19.78 55.74 61.91
C ALA A 41 20.87 56.83 61.65
N ALA A 42 20.43 58.10 61.49
CA ALA A 42 20.69 59.27 62.38
C ALA A 42 20.27 60.62 61.73
N GLY A 43 19.61 61.52 62.50
CA GLY A 43 19.09 62.84 62.05
C GLY A 43 20.13 63.96 61.89
N PRO A 44 19.74 65.25 61.69
CA PRO A 44 18.80 65.96 62.57
C PRO A 44 17.72 66.83 61.86
N GLN A 45 16.83 67.32 62.73
CA GLN A 45 15.61 68.11 62.54
C GLN A 45 15.73 69.35 61.64
N HIS A 46 14.66 69.62 60.88
CA HIS A 46 14.21 71.00 60.66
C HIS A 46 12.69 71.07 60.41
N ASN A 47 12.02 71.72 61.37
CA ASN A 47 10.78 72.50 61.30
C ASN A 47 9.58 71.94 60.49
N THR A 48 8.60 71.47 61.26
CA THR A 48 7.16 71.52 60.94
C THR A 48 6.75 72.91 60.45
N VAL A 49 6.30 72.98 59.21
CA VAL A 49 5.28 73.94 58.77
C VAL A 49 4.19 73.10 58.12
N ASP A 50 3.08 72.97 58.84
CA ASP A 50 1.82 72.43 58.31
C ASP A 50 1.38 73.30 57.12
N ILE A 51 1.60 72.80 55.92
CA ILE A 51 0.80 73.17 54.76
C ILE A 51 0.04 71.91 54.39
N LEU A 52 -1.28 71.95 54.65
CA LEU A 52 -2.25 71.04 54.05
C LEU A 52 -2.04 71.05 52.53
N GLY A 53 -1.22 70.12 52.04
CA GLY A 53 -1.16 69.74 50.64
C GLY A 53 -2.40 68.92 50.33
N PRO A 54 -3.01 69.09 49.15
CA PRO A 54 -4.26 68.43 48.80
C PRO A 54 -4.05 66.91 48.90
N GLY A 55 -5.05 66.24 49.48
CA GLY A 55 -4.99 64.82 49.77
C GLY A 55 -4.58 63.99 48.57
N GLU A 56 -4.15 62.75 48.86
CA GLU A 56 -4.20 61.64 47.93
C GLU A 56 -5.40 61.85 46.99
N PRO A 57 -5.23 61.81 45.65
CA PRO A 57 -6.39 61.88 44.79
C PRO A 57 -7.29 60.76 45.24
N ASP A 58 -8.44 61.11 45.80
CA ASP A 58 -9.50 60.18 46.16
C ASP A 58 -9.89 59.51 44.84
N VAL A 59 -9.30 58.36 44.55
CA VAL A 59 -9.50 57.57 43.32
C VAL A 59 -10.86 56.88 43.43
N LYS A 60 -11.91 57.65 43.69
CA LYS A 60 -13.28 57.17 43.81
C LYS A 60 -14.17 57.63 42.66
N ASP A 61 -13.64 58.37 41.68
CA ASP A 61 -14.44 58.91 40.58
C ASP A 61 -13.73 58.98 39.21
N VAL A 62 -12.78 58.07 38.94
CA VAL A 62 -12.15 57.99 37.60
C VAL A 62 -13.12 57.37 36.62
N ARG A 63 -13.55 58.10 35.57
CA ARG A 63 -14.42 57.56 34.52
C ARG A 63 -13.62 56.74 33.50
N PRO A 64 -14.22 55.70 32.87
CA PRO A 64 -13.55 54.97 31.81
C PRO A 64 -13.31 55.85 30.58
N TYR A 65 -12.10 55.79 30.03
CA TYR A 65 -11.69 56.48 28.79
C TYR A 65 -10.96 55.50 27.84
N ALA A 66 -10.68 55.91 26.60
CA ALA A 66 -9.97 55.04 25.65
C ALA A 66 -8.48 54.91 26.02
N GLY A 67 -7.93 53.69 25.99
CA GLY A 67 -6.51 53.45 26.29
C GLY A 67 -6.12 53.52 27.78
N MET A 68 -7.03 53.11 28.68
CA MET A 68 -6.76 53.11 30.13
C MET A 68 -5.50 52.31 30.52
N PRO A 69 -4.68 52.82 31.45
CA PRO A 69 -3.58 52.06 32.05
C PRO A 69 -4.10 50.96 32.97
N LYS A 70 -3.22 50.01 33.32
CA LYS A 70 -3.53 48.78 34.07
C LYS A 70 -4.27 49.06 35.39
N GLU A 71 -3.84 50.07 36.13
CA GLU A 71 -4.35 50.43 37.46
C GLU A 71 -5.81 50.89 37.39
N VAL A 72 -6.17 51.66 36.37
CA VAL A 72 -7.55 52.14 36.13
C VAL A 72 -8.42 51.01 35.59
N LEU A 73 -7.88 50.13 34.73
CA LEU A 73 -8.64 49.02 34.14
C LEU A 73 -9.10 47.98 35.19
N PHE A 74 -8.32 47.72 36.23
CA PHE A 74 -8.69 46.77 37.27
C PHE A 74 -9.91 47.19 38.10
N GLN A 75 -10.16 48.49 38.23
CA GLN A 75 -11.32 49.02 38.95
C GLN A 75 -12.65 48.69 38.24
N PHE A 76 -12.65 48.58 36.91
CA PHE A 76 -13.85 48.34 36.11
C PHE A 76 -13.98 46.90 35.61
N SER A 77 -12.87 46.25 35.24
CA SER A 77 -12.90 44.92 34.60
C SER A 77 -13.37 43.78 35.51
N GLY A 78 -13.32 43.96 36.83
CA GLY A 78 -13.83 42.99 37.81
C GLY A 78 -15.35 42.99 37.97
N GLN A 79 -16.06 44.00 37.44
CA GLN A 79 -17.52 44.10 37.54
C GLN A 79 -18.20 42.92 36.84
N ALA A 80 -19.29 42.41 37.41
CA ALA A 80 -19.99 41.22 36.92
C ALA A 80 -20.37 41.31 35.43
N ARG A 81 -20.76 42.51 34.96
CA ARG A 81 -21.11 42.79 33.56
C ARG A 81 -19.97 42.56 32.55
N TYR A 82 -18.71 42.60 32.98
CA TYR A 82 -17.53 42.35 32.14
C TYR A 82 -16.88 41.01 32.44
N ARG A 83 -16.90 40.58 33.70
CA ARG A 83 -16.31 39.29 34.12
C ARG A 83 -17.07 38.10 33.55
N ILE A 84 -18.39 38.07 33.66
CA ILE A 84 -19.20 36.90 33.21
C ILE A 84 -19.08 36.69 31.69
N PRO A 85 -19.27 37.71 30.83
CA PRO A 85 -19.14 37.50 29.38
C PRO A 85 -17.73 37.08 28.96
N ARG A 86 -16.67 37.61 29.61
CA ARG A 86 -15.28 37.23 29.32
C ARG A 86 -14.99 35.77 29.65
N GLU A 87 -15.39 35.31 30.83
CA GLU A 87 -15.23 33.90 31.23
C GLU A 87 -16.08 32.96 30.35
N VAL A 88 -17.32 33.34 30.04
CA VAL A 88 -18.19 32.56 29.16
C VAL A 88 -17.58 32.43 27.76
N LEU A 89 -17.07 33.52 27.17
CA LEU A 89 -16.42 33.47 25.85
C LEU A 89 -15.15 32.60 25.86
N PHE A 90 -14.34 32.69 26.92
CA PHE A 90 -13.16 31.84 27.08
C PHE A 90 -13.53 30.35 27.14
N TRP A 91 -14.44 29.98 28.03
CA TRP A 91 -14.87 28.57 28.18
C TRP A 91 -15.65 28.06 26.97
N LEU A 92 -16.43 28.91 26.31
CA LEU A 92 -17.09 28.58 25.06
C LEU A 92 -16.06 28.28 23.96
N THR A 93 -14.97 29.04 23.88
CA THR A 93 -13.88 28.79 22.92
C THR A 93 -13.21 27.43 23.20
N VAL A 94 -12.89 27.13 24.46
CA VAL A 94 -12.33 25.83 24.86
C VAL A 94 -13.29 24.67 24.53
N ALA A 95 -14.57 24.82 24.88
CA ALA A 95 -15.59 23.83 24.57
C ALA A 95 -15.78 23.64 23.06
N SER A 96 -15.76 24.72 22.27
CA SER A 96 -15.84 24.66 20.80
C SER A 96 -14.68 23.88 20.20
N VAL A 97 -13.45 24.04 20.70
CA VAL A 97 -12.29 23.25 20.24
C VAL A 97 -12.53 21.76 20.51
N LEU A 98 -12.99 21.40 21.71
CA LEU A 98 -13.28 20.00 22.05
C LEU A 98 -14.41 19.42 21.20
N VAL A 99 -15.46 20.20 20.93
CA VAL A 99 -16.55 19.81 20.04
C VAL A 99 -16.05 19.59 18.61
N LEU A 100 -15.19 20.47 18.09
CA LEU A 100 -14.61 20.30 16.75
C LEU A 100 -13.74 19.04 16.68
N ILE A 101 -12.91 18.78 17.70
CA ILE A 101 -12.10 17.56 17.77
C ILE A 101 -12.98 16.32 17.82
N ALA A 102 -13.99 16.30 18.70
CA ALA A 102 -14.92 15.18 18.83
C ALA A 102 -15.69 14.94 17.53
N ALA A 103 -16.13 16.01 16.84
CA ALA A 103 -16.79 15.91 15.55
C ALA A 103 -15.84 15.34 14.47
N THR A 104 -14.58 15.79 14.41
CA THR A 104 -13.59 15.24 13.47
C THR A 104 -13.33 13.75 13.74
N ILE A 105 -13.15 13.36 15.00
CA ILE A 105 -12.96 11.95 15.38
C ILE A 105 -14.18 11.13 15.00
N ALA A 106 -15.38 11.64 15.27
CA ALA A 106 -16.64 10.98 14.90
C ALA A 106 -16.72 10.77 13.38
N ILE A 107 -16.44 11.80 12.58
CA ILE A 107 -16.45 11.70 11.10
C ILE A 107 -15.46 10.65 10.63
N ILE A 108 -14.22 10.64 11.13
CA ILE A 108 -13.20 9.65 10.74
C ILE A 108 -13.65 8.23 11.13
N ALA A 109 -14.20 8.04 12.33
CA ALA A 109 -14.61 6.73 12.84
C ALA A 109 -15.83 6.15 12.11
N ILE A 110 -16.75 7.00 11.66
CA ILE A 110 -17.96 6.56 10.94
C ILE A 110 -17.78 6.53 9.41
N SER A 111 -16.71 7.13 8.89
CA SER A 111 -16.46 7.17 7.45
C SER A 111 -16.17 5.75 6.93
N PRO A 112 -16.89 5.28 5.91
CA PRO A 112 -16.58 3.99 5.30
C PRO A 112 -15.20 4.05 4.64
N LYS A 113 -14.55 2.89 4.53
CA LYS A 113 -13.31 2.78 3.75
C LYS A 113 -13.58 3.20 2.30
N CYS A 114 -12.73 4.05 1.74
CA CYS A 114 -12.83 4.44 0.34
C CYS A 114 -12.61 3.23 -0.59
N LEU A 115 -13.10 3.35 -1.83
CA LEU A 115 -12.93 2.34 -2.86
C LEU A 115 -11.45 2.19 -3.24
N ASP A 116 -10.99 0.95 -3.35
CA ASP A 116 -9.67 0.65 -3.91
C ASP A 116 -9.67 0.88 -5.43
N TRP A 117 -8.48 1.04 -6.02
CA TRP A 117 -8.34 1.40 -7.44
C TRP A 117 -9.00 0.41 -8.42
N TRP A 118 -9.08 -0.88 -8.06
CA TRP A 118 -9.70 -1.93 -8.88
C TRP A 118 -11.23 -1.91 -8.82
N GLN A 119 -11.81 -1.19 -7.84
CA GLN A 119 -13.25 -0.96 -7.70
C GLN A 119 -13.67 0.37 -8.36
N ALA A 120 -12.73 1.29 -8.54
CA ALA A 120 -13.01 2.69 -8.87
C ALA A 120 -13.22 2.97 -10.37
N GLY A 121 -12.83 2.07 -11.27
CA GLY A 121 -12.98 2.30 -12.70
C GLY A 121 -12.85 1.06 -13.58
N PRO A 122 -13.19 1.19 -14.87
CA PRO A 122 -13.24 0.06 -15.79
C PRO A 122 -11.85 -0.47 -16.14
N MET A 123 -11.82 -1.76 -16.47
CA MET A 123 -10.64 -2.45 -16.99
C MET A 123 -10.74 -2.58 -18.51
N TYR A 124 -9.60 -2.49 -19.20
CA TYR A 124 -9.51 -2.66 -20.65
C TYR A 124 -8.52 -3.78 -20.98
N GLN A 125 -9.05 -4.86 -21.54
CA GLN A 125 -8.26 -6.02 -21.91
C GLN A 125 -7.64 -5.83 -23.30
N ILE A 126 -6.33 -6.00 -23.39
CA ILE A 126 -5.53 -5.87 -24.61
C ILE A 126 -4.94 -7.23 -24.94
N TYR A 127 -5.24 -7.71 -26.16
CA TYR A 127 -4.47 -8.78 -26.79
C TYR A 127 -3.30 -8.13 -27.55
N PRO A 128 -2.05 -8.23 -27.04
CA PRO A 128 -0.95 -7.35 -27.45
C PRO A 128 -0.59 -7.50 -28.93
N ARG A 129 -0.64 -8.73 -29.44
CA ARG A 129 -0.27 -9.06 -30.84
C ARG A 129 -1.16 -8.38 -31.89
N SER A 130 -2.36 -7.93 -31.52
CA SER A 130 -3.32 -7.35 -32.47
C SER A 130 -3.70 -5.91 -32.14
N PHE A 131 -3.03 -5.28 -31.18
CA PHE A 131 -3.37 -3.92 -30.76
C PHE A 131 -2.72 -2.84 -31.63
N LYS A 132 -1.38 -2.80 -31.66
CA LYS A 132 -0.64 -1.82 -32.46
C LYS A 132 0.79 -2.29 -32.72
N ASP A 133 1.14 -2.42 -33.99
CA ASP A 133 2.52 -2.68 -34.46
C ASP A 133 3.30 -1.36 -34.54
N SER A 134 4.48 -1.27 -33.91
CA SER A 134 5.36 -0.09 -33.95
C SER A 134 6.58 -0.24 -34.87
N ASN A 135 6.96 -1.47 -35.24
CA ASN A 135 8.22 -1.78 -35.93
C ASN A 135 8.03 -2.30 -37.37
N LYS A 136 6.78 -2.48 -37.82
CA LYS A 136 6.36 -2.90 -39.17
C LYS A 136 6.62 -4.37 -39.48
N ASP A 137 6.66 -5.25 -38.48
CA ASP A 137 6.78 -6.69 -38.66
C ASP A 137 5.42 -7.41 -38.80
N GLY A 138 4.31 -6.68 -38.64
CA GLY A 138 2.95 -7.21 -38.71
C GLY A 138 2.40 -7.73 -37.37
N ASN A 139 3.17 -7.70 -36.29
CA ASN A 139 2.74 -8.05 -34.94
C ASN A 139 2.61 -6.77 -34.09
N GLY A 140 1.56 -6.70 -33.28
CA GLY A 140 1.46 -5.71 -32.23
C GLY A 140 2.51 -5.94 -31.14
N ASP A 141 3.10 -4.87 -30.62
CA ASP A 141 4.21 -4.88 -29.68
C ASP A 141 3.96 -3.96 -28.46
N LEU A 142 4.77 -4.11 -27.40
CA LEU A 142 4.61 -3.33 -26.17
C LEU A 142 4.81 -1.84 -26.40
N LYS A 143 5.70 -1.48 -27.34
CA LYS A 143 5.94 -0.10 -27.72
C LYS A 143 4.72 0.53 -28.38
N GLY A 144 4.03 -0.20 -29.24
CA GLY A 144 2.78 0.23 -29.86
C GLY A 144 1.65 0.43 -28.85
N ILE A 145 1.59 -0.37 -27.78
CA ILE A 145 0.68 -0.12 -26.66
C ILE A 145 1.02 1.21 -25.97
N GLN A 146 2.31 1.43 -25.69
CA GLN A 146 2.80 2.67 -25.06
C GLN A 146 2.39 3.91 -25.86
N ASP A 147 2.51 3.86 -27.18
CA ASP A 147 2.17 4.97 -28.09
C ASP A 147 0.66 5.27 -28.14
N LYS A 148 -0.17 4.38 -27.58
CA LYS A 148 -1.64 4.49 -27.56
C LYS A 148 -2.22 4.69 -26.17
N LEU A 149 -1.41 4.92 -25.15
CA LEU A 149 -1.91 5.17 -23.79
C LEU A 149 -2.84 6.40 -23.71
N ASP A 150 -2.62 7.43 -24.52
CA ASP A 150 -3.48 8.63 -24.53
C ASP A 150 -4.89 8.32 -25.05
N TYR A 151 -5.01 7.36 -25.99
CA TYR A 151 -6.31 6.83 -26.43
C TYR A 151 -7.01 6.10 -25.27
N ILE A 152 -6.28 5.27 -24.52
CA ILE A 152 -6.83 4.54 -23.37
C ILE A 152 -7.33 5.51 -22.29
N THR A 153 -6.60 6.59 -22.01
CA THR A 153 -7.06 7.60 -21.04
C THR A 153 -8.31 8.34 -21.53
N THR A 154 -8.46 8.56 -22.83
CA THR A 154 -9.66 9.20 -23.42
C THR A 154 -10.92 8.36 -23.23
N LEU A 155 -10.78 7.04 -23.10
CA LEU A 155 -11.88 6.12 -22.81
C LEU A 155 -12.25 6.04 -21.32
N ASN A 156 -11.61 6.85 -20.46
CA ASN A 156 -11.79 6.83 -19.00
C ASN A 156 -11.47 5.46 -18.35
N ILE A 157 -10.54 4.71 -18.94
CA ILE A 157 -10.06 3.45 -18.38
C ILE A 157 -9.19 3.69 -17.15
N LYS A 158 -9.34 2.83 -16.11
CA LYS A 158 -8.48 2.86 -14.93
C LYS A 158 -7.37 1.81 -15.00
N THR A 159 -7.68 0.63 -15.50
CA THR A 159 -6.78 -0.53 -15.48
C THR A 159 -6.62 -1.09 -16.89
N VAL A 160 -5.37 -1.23 -17.33
CA VAL A 160 -5.02 -1.99 -18.53
C VAL A 160 -4.73 -3.42 -18.10
N TRP A 161 -5.39 -4.38 -18.75
CA TRP A 161 -5.10 -5.80 -18.60
C TRP A 161 -4.46 -6.30 -19.90
N ILE A 162 -3.19 -6.70 -19.85
CA ILE A 162 -2.51 -7.26 -21.02
C ILE A 162 -2.48 -8.79 -20.89
N THR A 163 -2.97 -9.49 -21.91
CA THR A 163 -2.88 -10.96 -21.96
C THR A 163 -1.44 -11.42 -22.12
N SER A 164 -1.17 -12.70 -21.91
CA SER A 164 0.19 -13.29 -21.94
C SER A 164 1.12 -12.76 -23.04
N PHE A 165 2.32 -12.34 -22.63
CA PHE A 165 3.42 -11.91 -23.50
C PHE A 165 4.78 -12.52 -23.09
N TYR A 166 4.76 -13.54 -22.23
CA TYR A 166 5.95 -14.30 -21.86
C TYR A 166 6.54 -15.01 -23.07
N LYS A 167 7.85 -15.28 -23.03
CA LYS A 167 8.52 -16.10 -24.04
C LYS A 167 7.84 -17.46 -24.15
N SER A 168 7.32 -17.78 -25.33
CA SER A 168 6.45 -18.95 -25.51
C SER A 168 6.73 -19.72 -26.81
N SER A 169 6.71 -21.05 -26.71
CA SER A 169 6.79 -21.96 -27.86
C SER A 169 5.46 -22.07 -28.59
N LEU A 170 4.36 -21.88 -27.86
CA LEU A 170 2.99 -22.03 -28.35
C LEU A 170 2.17 -20.80 -27.94
N LYS A 171 1.81 -19.99 -28.94
CA LYS A 171 1.16 -18.68 -28.70
C LYS A 171 -0.36 -18.77 -28.60
N ASP A 172 -0.94 -19.93 -28.88
CA ASP A 172 -2.36 -20.27 -28.75
C ASP A 172 -2.59 -21.37 -27.68
N PHE A 173 -3.84 -21.74 -27.42
CA PHE A 173 -4.24 -22.86 -26.54
C PHE A 173 -3.78 -22.73 -25.06
N ARG A 174 -3.96 -21.54 -24.47
CA ARG A 174 -3.58 -21.20 -23.08
C ARG A 174 -2.06 -21.10 -22.80
N HIS A 175 -1.26 -20.98 -23.86
CA HIS A 175 0.16 -20.62 -23.85
C HIS A 175 1.11 -21.68 -23.25
N GLY A 176 2.05 -22.18 -24.06
CA GLY A 176 3.17 -23.01 -23.59
C GLY A 176 4.38 -22.14 -23.25
N VAL A 177 4.47 -21.65 -22.01
CA VAL A 177 5.52 -20.70 -21.58
C VAL A 177 6.88 -21.40 -21.45
N GLU A 178 7.89 -20.90 -22.18
CA GLU A 178 9.27 -21.39 -22.12
C GLU A 178 10.07 -20.73 -20.99
N ASP A 179 9.76 -19.48 -20.66
CA ASP A 179 10.40 -18.72 -19.59
C ASP A 179 9.42 -17.68 -19.02
N PHE A 180 9.10 -17.79 -17.73
CA PHE A 180 8.17 -16.89 -17.04
C PHE A 180 8.76 -15.51 -16.72
N ARG A 181 10.08 -15.32 -16.92
CA ARG A 181 10.79 -14.08 -16.56
C ARG A 181 11.24 -13.28 -17.78
N GLU A 182 11.01 -13.79 -18.98
CA GLU A 182 11.40 -13.17 -20.23
C GLU A 182 10.19 -12.77 -21.09
N ILE A 183 10.35 -11.68 -21.83
CA ILE A 183 9.36 -11.21 -22.81
C ILE A 183 9.56 -11.98 -24.12
N ASP A 184 8.46 -12.36 -24.80
CA ASP A 184 8.58 -12.94 -26.13
C ASP A 184 9.15 -11.90 -27.12
N PRO A 185 10.19 -12.23 -27.90
CA PRO A 185 10.84 -11.27 -28.79
C PRO A 185 9.91 -10.60 -29.80
N ILE A 186 8.75 -11.19 -30.13
CA ILE A 186 7.77 -10.54 -31.03
C ILE A 186 7.13 -9.30 -30.40
N PHE A 187 7.11 -9.21 -29.06
CA PHE A 187 6.49 -8.10 -28.34
C PHE A 187 7.51 -7.02 -27.92
N GLY A 188 8.81 -7.33 -28.00
CA GLY A 188 9.91 -6.45 -27.64
C GLY A 188 10.83 -7.06 -26.59
N THR A 189 11.41 -6.21 -25.76
CA THR A 189 12.38 -6.57 -24.72
C THR A 189 11.86 -6.28 -23.31
N MET A 190 12.56 -6.77 -22.28
CA MET A 190 12.26 -6.40 -20.88
C MET A 190 12.30 -4.88 -20.66
N LYS A 191 13.23 -4.19 -21.34
CA LYS A 191 13.31 -2.72 -21.28
C LYS A 191 12.06 -2.04 -21.85
N ASP A 192 11.49 -2.59 -22.92
CA ASP A 192 10.24 -2.07 -23.48
C ASP A 192 9.06 -2.25 -22.51
N PHE A 193 9.04 -3.37 -21.78
CA PHE A 193 8.07 -3.60 -20.72
C PHE A 193 8.23 -2.60 -19.56
N GLU A 194 9.46 -2.38 -19.06
CA GLU A 194 9.75 -1.40 -18.02
C GLU A 194 9.31 0.02 -18.43
N ASN A 195 9.62 0.42 -19.66
CA ASN A 195 9.20 1.71 -20.23
C ASN A 195 7.66 1.83 -20.31
N LEU A 196 6.97 0.75 -20.69
CA LEU A 196 5.51 0.71 -20.74
C LEU A 196 4.92 0.86 -19.34
N VAL A 197 5.43 0.13 -18.34
CA VAL A 197 4.97 0.22 -16.94
C VAL A 197 5.12 1.65 -16.41
N ALA A 198 6.28 2.27 -16.62
CA ALA A 198 6.51 3.66 -16.22
C ALA A 198 5.49 4.61 -16.88
N ALA A 199 5.33 4.51 -18.21
CA ALA A 199 4.42 5.37 -18.96
C ALA A 199 2.93 5.18 -18.60
N ILE A 200 2.52 3.98 -18.20
CA ILE A 200 1.19 3.68 -17.64
C ILE A 200 1.01 4.40 -16.30
N HIS A 201 1.99 4.29 -15.41
CA HIS A 201 1.92 4.90 -14.08
C HIS A 201 1.96 6.42 -14.12
N ASP A 202 2.73 7.03 -15.03
CA ASP A 202 2.77 8.49 -15.23
C ASP A 202 1.38 9.06 -15.61
N ARG A 203 0.50 8.23 -16.18
CA ARG A 203 -0.88 8.57 -16.53
C ARG A 203 -1.91 8.19 -15.46
N GLY A 204 -1.45 7.73 -14.29
CA GLY A 204 -2.33 7.29 -13.19
C GLY A 204 -3.13 6.02 -13.49
N LEU A 205 -2.77 5.29 -14.56
CA LEU A 205 -3.35 4.00 -14.90
C LEU A 205 -2.74 2.88 -14.04
N LYS A 206 -3.38 1.72 -14.04
CA LYS A 206 -2.88 0.49 -13.42
C LYS A 206 -2.69 -0.58 -14.48
N LEU A 207 -1.71 -1.45 -14.27
CA LEU A 207 -1.45 -2.60 -15.14
C LEU A 207 -1.70 -3.89 -14.36
N ILE A 208 -2.42 -4.81 -14.97
CA ILE A 208 -2.47 -6.21 -14.57
C ILE A 208 -2.11 -7.07 -15.78
N ILE A 209 -1.55 -8.26 -15.52
CA ILE A 209 -1.07 -9.17 -16.55
C ILE A 209 -1.60 -10.58 -16.29
N ASP A 210 -1.73 -11.37 -17.34
CA ASP A 210 -2.03 -12.79 -17.19
C ASP A 210 -0.90 -13.53 -16.47
N PHE A 211 -1.27 -14.54 -15.70
CA PHE A 211 -0.35 -15.48 -15.10
C PHE A 211 -0.85 -16.90 -15.33
N ILE A 212 0.04 -17.80 -15.76
CA ILE A 212 -0.28 -19.19 -16.14
C ILE A 212 0.44 -20.13 -15.17
N PRO A 213 -0.15 -20.42 -13.99
CA PRO A 213 0.52 -21.24 -12.99
C PRO A 213 0.47 -22.73 -13.30
N ASN A 214 -0.51 -23.20 -14.08
CA ASN A 214 -0.84 -24.62 -14.15
C ASN A 214 0.22 -25.49 -14.86
N HIS A 215 0.80 -25.00 -15.95
CA HIS A 215 1.68 -25.76 -16.83
C HIS A 215 2.78 -24.88 -17.41
N THR A 216 3.82 -25.51 -17.94
CA THR A 216 4.88 -24.85 -18.72
C THR A 216 4.90 -25.40 -20.14
N SER A 217 5.76 -24.88 -21.00
CA SER A 217 6.17 -25.55 -22.24
C SER A 217 6.94 -26.84 -21.93
N ASP A 218 6.84 -27.83 -22.81
CA ASP A 218 7.76 -28.98 -22.86
C ASP A 218 9.21 -28.57 -23.16
N LYS A 219 9.45 -27.37 -23.70
CA LYS A 219 10.78 -26.78 -23.88
C LYS A 219 11.30 -26.05 -22.64
N HIS A 220 10.48 -25.88 -21.60
CA HIS A 220 10.90 -25.23 -20.36
C HIS A 220 12.06 -26.00 -19.70
N ALA A 221 13.02 -25.29 -19.13
CA ALA A 221 14.21 -25.90 -18.50
C ALA A 221 13.82 -26.93 -17.42
N TRP A 222 12.80 -26.63 -16.61
CA TRP A 222 12.27 -27.55 -15.61
C TRP A 222 11.80 -28.87 -16.21
N PHE A 223 11.09 -28.87 -17.34
CA PHE A 223 10.63 -30.12 -17.97
C PHE A 223 11.81 -30.92 -18.51
N GLN A 224 12.79 -30.24 -19.12
CA GLN A 224 14.02 -30.85 -19.61
C GLN A 224 14.83 -31.51 -18.49
N TRP A 225 14.92 -30.87 -17.31
CA TRP A 225 15.56 -31.45 -16.13
C TRP A 225 14.71 -32.55 -15.50
N SER A 226 13.39 -32.39 -15.48
CA SER A 226 12.46 -33.39 -14.93
C SER A 226 12.51 -34.69 -15.73
N ARG A 227 12.40 -34.65 -17.06
CA ARG A 227 12.46 -35.86 -17.88
C ARG A 227 13.79 -36.63 -17.75
N ASN A 228 14.87 -35.91 -17.44
CA ASN A 228 16.20 -36.47 -17.16
C ASN A 228 16.44 -36.83 -15.68
N ARG A 229 15.42 -36.71 -14.81
CA ARG A 229 15.52 -36.98 -13.36
C ARG A 229 16.65 -36.20 -12.68
N THR A 230 16.84 -34.94 -13.08
CA THR A 230 17.93 -34.09 -12.59
C THR A 230 17.53 -33.42 -11.27
N GLY A 231 18.11 -33.88 -10.16
CA GLY A 231 17.97 -33.24 -8.84
C GLY A 231 16.51 -33.08 -8.38
N LYS A 232 16.20 -31.91 -7.78
CA LYS A 232 14.86 -31.58 -7.28
C LYS A 232 13.77 -31.54 -8.35
N TYR A 233 14.14 -31.39 -9.63
CA TYR A 233 13.18 -31.28 -10.74
C TYR A 233 12.48 -32.60 -11.09
N THR A 234 12.94 -33.73 -10.53
CA THR A 234 12.36 -35.05 -10.80
C THR A 234 10.84 -35.09 -10.58
N ASP A 235 10.34 -34.39 -9.56
CA ASP A 235 8.92 -34.38 -9.19
C ASP A 235 8.24 -33.03 -9.44
N TYR A 236 8.80 -32.21 -10.33
CA TYR A 236 8.19 -30.92 -10.73
C TYR A 236 6.96 -31.10 -11.61
N TYR A 237 6.83 -32.24 -12.29
CA TYR A 237 5.68 -32.60 -13.13
C TYR A 237 5.08 -33.92 -12.66
N ILE A 238 3.88 -34.21 -13.11
CA ILE A 238 3.15 -35.42 -12.73
C ILE A 238 3.55 -36.55 -13.68
N TRP A 239 4.33 -37.50 -13.18
CA TRP A 239 4.82 -38.67 -13.92
C TRP A 239 4.24 -39.96 -13.37
N HIS A 240 3.87 -40.87 -14.25
CA HIS A 240 3.41 -42.21 -13.91
C HIS A 240 3.88 -43.25 -14.93
N ASP A 241 4.01 -44.49 -14.47
CA ASP A 241 4.28 -45.60 -15.36
C ASP A 241 3.08 -45.86 -16.28
N CYS A 242 3.38 -46.22 -17.53
CA CYS A 242 2.39 -46.57 -18.53
C CYS A 242 2.99 -47.61 -19.49
N ASN A 243 2.15 -48.46 -20.07
CA ASN A 243 2.62 -49.44 -21.03
C ASN A 243 2.67 -48.79 -22.42
N TYR A 244 3.84 -48.80 -23.04
CA TYR A 244 4.05 -48.29 -24.39
C TYR A 244 4.53 -49.43 -25.28
N GLU A 245 3.64 -49.93 -26.15
CA GLU A 245 3.92 -51.06 -27.04
C GLU A 245 3.40 -50.74 -28.46
N ASN A 246 4.21 -51.04 -29.48
CA ASN A 246 3.86 -50.85 -30.89
C ASN A 246 3.37 -49.43 -31.25
N GLY A 247 3.90 -48.41 -30.58
CA GLY A 247 3.49 -47.01 -30.79
C GLY A 247 2.19 -46.61 -30.08
N ILE A 248 1.58 -47.53 -29.33
CA ILE A 248 0.34 -47.30 -28.59
C ILE A 248 0.67 -47.18 -27.10
N THR A 249 0.26 -46.05 -26.51
CA THR A 249 0.33 -45.84 -25.06
C THR A 249 -0.97 -46.32 -24.41
N ILE A 250 -0.88 -47.21 -23.43
CA ILE A 250 -1.97 -47.54 -22.51
C ILE A 250 -1.81 -46.60 -21.30
N PRO A 251 -2.64 -45.54 -21.18
CA PRO A 251 -2.52 -44.55 -20.11
C PRO A 251 -2.90 -45.15 -18.75
N PRO A 252 -2.46 -44.54 -17.63
CA PRO A 252 -2.76 -45.03 -16.29
C PRO A 252 -4.26 -44.93 -15.91
N ASN A 253 -5.03 -44.10 -16.62
CA ASN A 253 -6.47 -43.97 -16.45
C ASN A 253 -7.12 -43.41 -17.73
N ASN A 254 -8.45 -43.23 -17.70
CA ASN A 254 -9.24 -42.76 -18.83
C ASN A 254 -9.41 -41.23 -18.89
N TRP A 255 -8.54 -40.46 -18.23
CA TRP A 255 -8.62 -39.00 -18.29
C TRP A 255 -8.32 -38.49 -19.71
N LEU A 256 -9.06 -37.45 -20.10
CA LEU A 256 -8.98 -36.83 -21.41
C LEU A 256 -8.46 -35.39 -21.27
N SER A 257 -7.74 -34.93 -22.29
CA SER A 257 -7.35 -33.53 -22.39
C SER A 257 -8.56 -32.67 -22.79
N VAL A 258 -8.49 -31.37 -22.49
CA VAL A 258 -9.52 -30.38 -22.86
C VAL A 258 -9.70 -30.31 -24.39
N TYR A 259 -8.63 -30.54 -25.16
CA TYR A 259 -8.66 -30.46 -26.62
C TYR A 259 -8.85 -31.84 -27.30
N GLY A 260 -9.14 -32.88 -26.51
CA GLY A 260 -9.40 -34.23 -26.99
C GLY A 260 -8.19 -35.17 -26.88
N ASN A 261 -8.45 -36.48 -27.02
CA ASN A 261 -7.51 -37.58 -26.74
C ASN A 261 -7.12 -37.70 -25.25
N SER A 262 -6.27 -38.68 -24.94
CA SER A 262 -5.76 -38.89 -23.58
C SER A 262 -5.00 -37.66 -23.07
N SER A 263 -5.10 -37.40 -21.77
CA SER A 263 -4.30 -36.40 -21.05
C SER A 263 -2.94 -36.94 -20.58
N TRP A 264 -2.55 -38.12 -21.04
CA TRP A 264 -1.25 -38.72 -20.73
C TRP A 264 -0.44 -38.90 -22.01
N HIS A 265 0.80 -38.43 -21.99
CA HIS A 265 1.73 -38.57 -23.10
C HIS A 265 2.99 -39.28 -22.65
N PHE A 266 3.44 -40.27 -23.44
CA PHE A 266 4.64 -41.04 -23.16
C PHE A 266 5.89 -40.23 -23.52
N ASP A 267 6.85 -40.11 -22.60
CA ASP A 267 8.16 -39.52 -22.86
C ASP A 267 9.21 -40.62 -23.03
N GLU A 268 9.88 -40.59 -24.19
CA GLU A 268 10.87 -41.62 -24.54
C GLU A 268 12.15 -41.56 -23.72
N VAL A 269 12.49 -40.41 -23.12
CA VAL A 269 13.70 -40.25 -22.30
C VAL A 269 13.46 -40.81 -20.91
N ARG A 270 12.35 -40.44 -20.28
CA ARG A 270 11.99 -40.85 -18.93
C ARG A 270 11.39 -42.25 -18.85
N LYS A 271 10.90 -42.77 -19.98
CA LYS A 271 10.16 -44.05 -20.10
C LYS A 271 8.92 -44.09 -19.19
N GLN A 272 8.25 -42.95 -19.06
CA GLN A 272 7.03 -42.78 -18.27
C GLN A 272 6.07 -41.86 -19.02
N CYS A 273 4.80 -41.88 -18.63
CA CYS A 273 3.83 -40.91 -19.09
C CYS A 273 3.81 -39.70 -18.17
N TYR A 274 3.73 -38.51 -18.75
CA TYR A 274 3.42 -37.29 -18.01
C TYR A 274 1.98 -36.85 -18.29
N PHE A 275 1.41 -36.14 -17.33
CA PHE A 275 0.07 -35.59 -17.41
C PHE A 275 0.06 -34.20 -18.09
N HIS A 276 -0.96 -33.95 -18.90
CA HIS A 276 -1.26 -32.64 -19.49
C HIS A 276 -2.78 -32.41 -19.61
N GLN A 277 -3.30 -31.32 -19.04
CA GLN A 277 -4.72 -30.97 -19.20
C GLN A 277 -5.05 -30.43 -20.59
N PHE A 278 -4.09 -29.80 -21.27
CA PHE A 278 -4.33 -29.07 -22.52
C PHE A 278 -3.70 -29.79 -23.72
N THR A 279 -2.54 -29.35 -24.18
CA THR A 279 -1.79 -30.00 -25.28
C THR A 279 -0.63 -30.81 -24.71
N LYS A 280 -0.10 -31.76 -25.50
CA LYS A 280 1.06 -32.56 -25.06
C LYS A 280 2.32 -31.70 -24.86
N GLU A 281 2.40 -30.55 -25.55
CA GLU A 281 3.45 -29.55 -25.39
C GLU A 281 3.29 -28.70 -24.10
N GLN A 282 2.23 -28.94 -23.31
CA GLN A 282 1.92 -28.23 -22.07
C GLN A 282 1.88 -29.19 -20.85
N PRO A 283 3.02 -29.76 -20.43
CA PRO A 283 3.08 -30.63 -19.25
C PRO A 283 2.68 -29.88 -17.97
N ASP A 284 1.81 -30.49 -17.17
CA ASP A 284 1.28 -29.87 -15.95
C ASP A 284 2.25 -29.95 -14.77
N LEU A 285 2.36 -28.83 -14.06
CA LEU A 285 3.16 -28.73 -12.86
C LEU A 285 2.52 -29.51 -11.70
N ASN A 286 3.37 -30.17 -10.90
CA ASN A 286 2.94 -30.90 -9.72
C ASN A 286 2.79 -29.96 -8.51
N PHE A 287 1.63 -29.34 -8.36
CA PHE A 287 1.35 -28.43 -7.24
C PHE A 287 1.30 -29.08 -5.85
N ARG A 288 1.40 -30.41 -5.76
CA ARG A 288 1.58 -31.11 -4.47
C ARG A 288 3.03 -31.04 -3.98
N ASN A 289 3.97 -30.70 -4.86
CA ASN A 289 5.37 -30.51 -4.52
C ASN A 289 5.58 -29.09 -3.96
N PRO A 290 6.10 -28.92 -2.72
CA PRO A 290 6.35 -27.60 -2.15
C PRO A 290 7.40 -26.80 -2.93
N ASP A 291 8.37 -27.44 -3.60
CA ASP A 291 9.37 -26.75 -4.42
C ASP A 291 8.72 -26.06 -5.63
N VAL A 292 7.71 -26.69 -6.24
CA VAL A 292 6.94 -26.09 -7.34
C VAL A 292 6.14 -24.90 -6.82
N GLN A 293 5.52 -25.01 -5.65
CA GLN A 293 4.79 -23.90 -5.04
C GLN A 293 5.70 -22.72 -4.72
N GLU A 294 6.95 -22.98 -4.33
CA GLU A 294 7.92 -21.94 -4.03
C GLU A 294 8.42 -21.23 -5.29
N GLU A 295 8.65 -21.94 -6.40
CA GLU A 295 9.07 -21.32 -7.67
C GLU A 295 7.97 -20.45 -8.31
N ILE A 296 6.71 -20.67 -7.96
CA ILE A 296 5.54 -19.94 -8.46
C ILE A 296 5.27 -18.63 -7.67
N LYS A 297 5.79 -18.49 -6.45
CA LYS A 297 5.64 -17.28 -5.64
C LYS A 297 6.60 -16.18 -6.09
#